data_AF-A0A090Q515-F1
#
_entry.id   AF-A0A090Q515-F1
#
_cell.length_a   1.000
_cell.length_b   1.000
_cell.length_c   1.000
_cell.angle_alpha   90.00
_cell.angle_beta   90.00
_cell.angle_gamma   90.00
#
_symmetry.space_group_name_H-M   'P 1'
#
loop_
_entity.id
_entity.type
_entity.pdbx_description
1 polymer ?
#
loop_
_entity_poly.entity_id
_entity_poly.type
_entity_poly.pdbx_seq_one_letter_code
_entity_poly.pdbx_strand_id
1 'polypeptide(L)'
;MYDLSGGALGYDVATDTIGTSQLSEYIGVVDSHADFWQTTFNRELSAGSYRNGVQGSKDVSLPYYLGSKNSDSSQVGDADTYYGLNLGYNGTSLTGRDYFKSYPLSTRWLNAFRNFGYTQTEATTYLQAEIAKTIVNGGWFRDFAHYHDYRNSGYMEKLDEFFQACKSAFGSNNVHTCSNGEALEYMYLRDACNRVVAKDDGTNVYLVADFDTTTDFPLEQINIPLSVKVDLTGTSLENKSITSSDGKVINLGSNQWIVPVIFRKSLNIQTVKLYESNIGIYNTSQPIITTSLNGSVLTVSADQPSKMVVYEVDAGGFEYDALPVARFNDFRLSNNYTVTAGKDYYIGVINEYGSMSFQSI
;
A
#
# COMPACT_ATOMS: atom_id res chain seq x y z
N MET A 1 16.69 -23.72 -12.42
CA MET A 1 17.36 -23.38 -13.70
C MET A 1 18.42 -22.30 -13.51
N TYR A 2 18.15 -21.23 -12.76
CA TYR A 2 19.06 -20.10 -12.47
C TYR A 2 20.47 -20.50 -11.98
N ASP A 3 20.61 -21.26 -10.89
CA ASP A 3 21.95 -21.59 -10.33
C ASP A 3 22.63 -22.83 -10.92
N LEU A 4 21.92 -23.63 -11.72
CA LEU A 4 22.45 -24.91 -12.23
C LEU A 4 23.20 -24.78 -13.55
N SER A 5 23.10 -23.62 -14.21
CA SER A 5 23.66 -23.39 -15.55
C SER A 5 25.02 -22.69 -15.54
N GLY A 6 25.50 -22.19 -14.39
CA GLY A 6 26.69 -21.35 -14.30
C GLY A 6 26.59 -20.10 -15.19
N GLY A 7 25.41 -19.49 -15.24
CA GLY A 7 25.15 -18.30 -16.05
C GLY A 7 24.93 -18.54 -17.53
N ALA A 8 24.91 -19.80 -17.99
CA ALA A 8 24.56 -20.09 -19.38
C ALA A 8 23.06 -19.91 -19.67
N LEU A 9 22.20 -20.12 -18.67
CA LEU A 9 20.73 -20.01 -18.74
C LEU A 9 20.22 -19.11 -17.62
N GLY A 10 19.64 -17.96 -17.96
CA GLY A 10 19.06 -17.03 -16.99
C GLY A 10 20.12 -16.20 -16.24
N TYR A 11 19.99 -16.12 -14.91
CA TYR A 11 20.84 -15.31 -14.04
C TYR A 11 21.69 -16.20 -13.11
N ASP A 12 23.00 -15.95 -13.06
CA ASP A 12 23.96 -16.63 -12.19
C ASP A 12 24.16 -15.87 -10.88
N VAL A 13 23.79 -16.49 -9.74
CA VAL A 13 23.98 -15.89 -8.41
C VAL A 13 25.46 -15.84 -8.00
N ALA A 14 26.31 -16.75 -8.48
CA ALA A 14 27.72 -16.82 -8.14
C ALA A 14 28.56 -15.76 -8.86
N THR A 15 28.19 -15.38 -10.09
CA THR A 15 28.95 -14.42 -10.90
C THR A 15 28.25 -13.07 -11.10
N ASP A 16 27.04 -12.88 -10.55
CA ASP A 16 26.18 -11.69 -10.79
C ASP A 16 26.04 -11.34 -12.27
N THR A 17 25.89 -12.37 -13.11
CA THR A 17 25.85 -12.22 -14.56
C THR A 17 24.55 -12.78 -15.11
N ILE A 18 23.86 -12.02 -15.95
CA ILE A 18 22.83 -12.58 -16.84
C ILE A 18 23.55 -13.22 -18.02
N GLY A 19 23.21 -14.48 -18.29
CA GLY A 19 23.66 -15.16 -19.50
C GLY A 19 23.29 -14.38 -20.75
N THR A 20 24.24 -14.20 -21.66
CA THR A 20 24.01 -13.57 -22.98
C THR A 20 23.19 -14.46 -23.92
N SER A 21 22.90 -15.70 -23.52
CA SER A 21 22.02 -16.66 -24.19
C SER A 21 20.79 -16.99 -23.33
N GLN A 22 19.63 -17.20 -23.97
CA GLN A 22 18.40 -17.73 -23.33
C GLN A 22 17.68 -16.79 -22.35
N LEU A 23 17.55 -15.51 -22.71
CA LEU A 23 16.59 -14.58 -22.10
C LEU A 23 15.14 -15.07 -22.22
N SER A 24 14.83 -15.87 -23.24
CA SER A 24 13.50 -16.42 -23.54
C SER A 24 12.88 -17.23 -22.41
N GLU A 25 13.67 -18.01 -21.68
CA GLU A 25 13.23 -18.87 -20.60
C GLU A 25 12.91 -18.05 -19.36
N TYR A 26 13.72 -17.03 -19.07
CA TYR A 26 13.44 -16.10 -17.97
C TYR A 26 12.22 -15.24 -18.28
N ILE A 27 12.12 -14.71 -19.51
CA ILE A 27 10.95 -14.00 -20.01
C ILE A 27 9.71 -14.88 -19.90
N GLY A 28 9.76 -16.14 -20.34
CA GLY A 28 8.63 -17.06 -20.25
C GLY A 28 8.17 -17.34 -18.81
N VAL A 29 9.07 -17.31 -17.82
CA VAL A 29 8.68 -17.38 -16.39
C VAL A 29 7.99 -16.09 -15.94
N VAL A 30 8.50 -14.92 -16.34
CA VAL A 30 7.89 -13.62 -16.03
C VAL A 30 6.50 -13.51 -16.68
N ASP A 31 6.37 -13.91 -17.95
CA ASP A 31 5.10 -13.98 -18.68
C ASP A 31 4.12 -14.90 -17.95
N SER A 32 4.54 -16.12 -17.58
CA SER A 32 3.67 -17.05 -16.85
C SER A 32 3.19 -16.50 -15.50
N HIS A 33 4.03 -15.71 -14.80
CA HIS A 33 3.64 -15.05 -13.57
C HIS A 33 2.67 -13.89 -13.80
N ALA A 34 2.91 -13.08 -14.85
CA ALA A 34 2.02 -12.01 -15.26
C ALA A 34 0.64 -12.56 -15.65
N ASP A 35 0.61 -13.60 -16.49
CA ASP A 35 -0.61 -14.29 -16.92
C ASP A 35 -1.39 -14.88 -15.74
N PHE A 36 -0.69 -15.55 -14.82
CA PHE A 36 -1.32 -16.08 -13.60
C PHE A 36 -1.96 -14.95 -12.77
N TRP A 37 -1.25 -13.83 -12.60
CA TRP A 37 -1.74 -12.71 -11.82
C TRP A 37 -2.95 -12.04 -12.48
N GLN A 38 -2.87 -11.78 -13.78
CA GLN A 38 -3.96 -11.21 -14.57
C GLN A 38 -5.19 -12.13 -14.55
N THR A 39 -5.01 -13.44 -14.75
CA THR A 39 -6.12 -14.40 -14.75
C THR A 39 -6.75 -14.56 -13.37
N THR A 40 -5.95 -14.54 -12.30
CA THR A 40 -6.43 -14.79 -10.92
C THR A 40 -7.07 -13.54 -10.30
N PHE A 41 -6.49 -12.37 -10.55
CA PHE A 41 -6.85 -11.14 -9.86
C PHE A 41 -7.46 -10.08 -10.79
N ASN A 42 -7.52 -10.34 -12.10
CA ASN A 42 -8.02 -9.41 -13.12
C ASN A 42 -7.33 -8.03 -13.04
N ARG A 43 -6.00 -8.04 -12.85
CA ARG A 43 -5.15 -6.85 -12.76
C ARG A 43 -3.74 -7.17 -13.26
N GLU A 44 -3.05 -6.15 -13.75
CA GLU A 44 -1.63 -6.25 -14.09
C GLU A 44 -0.75 -6.19 -12.83
N LEU A 45 0.50 -6.65 -12.95
CA LEU A 45 1.52 -6.46 -11.92
C LEU A 45 2.10 -5.04 -12.04
N SER A 46 2.22 -4.32 -10.93
CA SER A 46 2.76 -2.96 -10.92
C SER A 46 4.17 -2.84 -10.34
N ALA A 47 4.63 -3.81 -9.54
CA ALA A 47 5.95 -3.75 -8.92
C ALA A 47 6.66 -5.09 -8.82
N GLY A 48 7.98 -5.05 -8.98
CA GLY A 48 8.88 -6.17 -8.72
C GLY A 48 9.68 -6.02 -7.42
N SER A 49 10.28 -7.12 -6.99
CA SER A 49 11.33 -7.14 -5.96
C SER A 49 12.35 -8.19 -6.34
N TYR A 50 13.63 -7.88 -6.17
CA TYR A 50 14.72 -8.81 -6.40
C TYR A 50 15.74 -8.76 -5.26
N ARG A 51 16.59 -9.78 -5.19
CA ARG A 51 17.57 -9.95 -4.11
C ARG A 51 18.77 -9.01 -4.33
N ASN A 52 19.38 -8.52 -3.24
CA ASN A 52 20.66 -7.81 -3.33
C ASN A 52 21.73 -8.65 -4.04
N GLY A 53 22.51 -8.01 -4.91
CA GLY A 53 23.54 -8.65 -5.73
C GLY A 53 22.98 -9.49 -6.88
N VAL A 54 21.74 -9.21 -7.32
CA VAL A 54 21.10 -9.78 -8.52
C VAL A 54 20.71 -8.67 -9.49
N GLN A 55 21.66 -7.78 -9.76
CA GLN A 55 21.38 -6.48 -10.37
C GLN A 55 20.94 -6.58 -11.82
N GLY A 56 21.32 -7.64 -12.53
CA GLY A 56 20.88 -7.84 -13.90
C GLY A 56 19.38 -8.10 -14.03
N SER A 57 18.76 -8.79 -13.04
CA SER A 57 17.36 -9.23 -13.13
C SER A 57 16.37 -8.09 -13.40
N LYS A 58 16.68 -6.89 -12.92
CA LYS A 58 15.88 -5.68 -13.10
C LYS A 58 15.68 -5.30 -14.57
N ASP A 59 16.67 -5.56 -15.44
CA ASP A 59 16.63 -5.14 -16.84
C ASP A 59 15.68 -6.01 -17.67
N VAL A 60 15.52 -7.28 -17.28
CA VAL A 60 14.60 -8.21 -17.94
C VAL A 60 13.18 -8.08 -17.40
N SER A 61 13.02 -7.84 -16.10
CA SER A 61 11.70 -7.70 -15.49
C SER A 61 11.05 -6.34 -15.73
N LEU A 62 11.84 -5.34 -16.14
CA LEU A 62 11.39 -3.97 -16.27
C LEU A 62 10.10 -3.85 -17.10
N PRO A 63 9.98 -4.38 -18.34
CA PRO A 63 8.81 -4.15 -19.18
C PRO A 63 7.47 -4.46 -18.49
N TYR A 64 7.49 -5.39 -17.53
CA TYR A 64 6.34 -5.90 -16.80
C TYR A 64 5.98 -5.14 -15.52
N TYR A 65 6.81 -4.17 -15.08
CA TYR A 65 6.59 -3.42 -13.84
C TYR A 65 6.84 -1.91 -13.99
N LEU A 66 6.20 -1.11 -13.13
CA LEU A 66 6.44 0.33 -12.99
C LEU A 66 7.77 0.62 -12.28
N GLY A 67 8.21 -0.31 -11.44
CA GLY A 67 9.47 -0.25 -10.71
C GLY A 67 9.78 -1.54 -9.98
N SER A 68 11.00 -1.65 -9.49
CA SER A 68 11.49 -2.79 -8.71
C SER A 68 12.36 -2.33 -7.55
N LYS A 69 12.11 -2.88 -6.37
CA LYS A 69 12.93 -2.61 -5.17
C LYS A 69 14.04 -3.64 -5.03
N ASN A 70 15.18 -3.21 -4.49
CA ASN A 70 16.21 -4.10 -3.97
C ASN A 70 16.10 -4.20 -2.43
N SER A 71 17.05 -4.87 -1.78
CA SER A 71 17.09 -5.01 -0.32
C SER A 71 18.22 -4.21 0.36
N ASP A 72 18.84 -3.27 -0.35
CA ASP A 72 19.75 -2.27 0.24
C ASP A 72 18.96 -1.24 1.05
N SER A 73 19.63 -0.55 1.96
CA SER A 73 19.00 0.37 2.90
C SER A 73 20.01 1.23 3.63
N SER A 74 19.58 2.41 4.08
CA SER A 74 20.31 3.18 5.08
C SER A 74 20.03 2.66 6.50
N GLN A 75 21.03 2.78 7.38
CA GLN A 75 20.92 2.44 8.81
C GLN A 75 21.23 3.64 9.72
N VAL A 76 21.81 4.70 9.16
CA VAL A 76 22.23 5.94 9.83
C VAL A 76 22.28 7.10 8.83
N GLY A 77 22.22 8.34 9.32
CA GLY A 77 22.18 9.51 8.44
C GLY A 77 20.85 9.60 7.70
N ASP A 78 20.77 10.32 6.58
CA ASP A 78 19.50 10.46 5.88
C ASP A 78 19.09 9.16 5.19
N ALA A 79 17.88 8.67 5.47
CA ALA A 79 17.32 7.54 4.73
C ALA A 79 16.86 7.95 3.32
N ASP A 80 16.83 6.95 2.43
CA ASP A 80 16.25 7.06 1.10
C ASP A 80 14.72 7.10 1.20
N THR A 81 14.16 8.30 1.18
CA THR A 81 12.72 8.54 1.14
C THR A 81 12.35 9.13 -0.23
N TYR A 82 11.14 8.85 -0.71
CA TYR A 82 10.81 8.99 -2.14
C TYR A 82 9.63 9.92 -2.38
N TYR A 83 9.52 10.49 -3.59
CA TYR A 83 8.34 11.20 -4.10
C TYR A 83 7.92 12.50 -3.36
N GLY A 84 8.63 12.91 -2.30
CA GLY A 84 8.35 14.12 -1.51
C GLY A 84 9.29 15.29 -1.79
N LEU A 85 8.91 16.47 -1.30
CA LEU A 85 9.69 17.71 -1.43
C LEU A 85 11.03 17.58 -0.68
N ASN A 86 12.14 17.99 -1.31
CA ASN A 86 13.46 17.99 -0.67
C ASN A 86 13.93 16.64 -0.09
N LEU A 87 13.35 15.52 -0.52
CA LEU A 87 13.76 14.20 -0.09
C LEU A 87 14.87 13.63 -0.96
N GLY A 88 15.98 13.26 -0.32
CA GLY A 88 16.93 12.19 -0.70
C GLY A 88 17.69 12.24 -2.03
N TYR A 89 17.08 12.73 -3.11
CA TYR A 89 17.66 12.93 -4.43
C TYR A 89 17.02 14.16 -5.07
N ASN A 90 17.39 15.34 -4.56
CA ASN A 90 16.82 16.64 -4.90
C ASN A 90 17.25 17.17 -6.30
N GLY A 91 17.51 16.28 -7.27
CA GLY A 91 18.17 16.64 -8.53
C GLY A 91 17.83 15.79 -9.76
N THR A 92 17.01 14.76 -9.66
CA THR A 92 16.53 14.05 -10.84
C THR A 92 15.09 14.45 -11.10
N SER A 93 14.85 15.13 -12.22
CA SER A 93 13.55 15.06 -12.87
C SER A 93 13.09 13.60 -12.89
N LEU A 94 11.79 13.36 -12.76
CA LEU A 94 11.11 12.06 -12.81
C LEU A 94 11.31 11.30 -14.15
N THR A 95 12.29 11.69 -14.96
CA THR A 95 12.65 11.19 -16.30
C THR A 95 13.34 9.83 -16.26
N GLY A 96 13.13 9.00 -15.25
CA GLY A 96 13.80 7.71 -15.18
C GLY A 96 13.03 6.68 -14.38
N ARG A 97 12.15 5.94 -15.06
CA ARG A 97 11.80 4.55 -14.68
C ARG A 97 13.05 3.75 -14.28
N ASP A 98 14.17 4.08 -14.93
CA ASP A 98 15.51 3.58 -14.68
C ASP A 98 15.99 3.74 -13.24
N TYR A 99 15.68 4.84 -12.56
CA TYR A 99 16.00 5.00 -11.14
C TYR A 99 15.19 4.01 -10.29
N PHE A 100 13.89 3.93 -10.57
CA PHE A 100 12.98 3.02 -9.88
C PHE A 100 13.19 1.54 -10.25
N LYS A 101 14.19 1.19 -11.07
CA LYS A 101 14.62 -0.20 -11.30
C LYS A 101 15.31 -0.84 -10.11
N SER A 102 15.97 -0.05 -9.27
CA SER A 102 16.89 -0.56 -8.25
C SER A 102 16.99 0.34 -7.03
N TYR A 103 15.87 0.89 -6.60
CA TYR A 103 15.84 1.88 -5.53
C TYR A 103 15.78 1.22 -4.13
N PRO A 104 16.65 1.62 -3.19
CA PRO A 104 16.81 0.99 -1.88
C PRO A 104 15.64 1.23 -0.94
N LEU A 105 15.57 0.47 0.14
CA LEU A 105 14.61 0.69 1.22
C LEU A 105 15.02 1.92 2.02
N SER A 106 14.07 2.59 2.65
CA SER A 106 14.38 3.70 3.56
C SER A 106 15.16 3.19 4.76
N THR A 107 14.70 2.09 5.36
CA THR A 107 15.35 1.44 6.51
C THR A 107 15.19 -0.08 6.48
N ARG A 108 15.89 -0.76 7.39
CA ARG A 108 15.62 -2.17 7.74
C ARG A 108 15.70 -2.35 9.24
N TRP A 109 14.65 -1.92 9.93
CA TRP A 109 14.61 -1.79 11.38
C TRP A 109 15.08 -3.06 12.12
N LEU A 110 14.54 -4.23 11.77
CA LEU A 110 14.95 -5.50 12.39
C LEU A 110 16.44 -5.82 12.14
N ASN A 111 16.92 -5.56 10.92
CA ASN A 111 18.30 -5.85 10.54
C ASN A 111 19.30 -4.90 11.22
N ALA A 112 18.90 -3.66 11.53
CA ALA A 112 19.74 -2.66 12.21
C ALA A 112 20.38 -3.25 13.47
N PHE A 113 19.57 -3.83 14.35
CA PHE A 113 20.07 -4.37 15.61
C PHE A 113 20.43 -5.86 15.57
N ARG A 114 19.91 -6.61 14.59
CA ARG A 114 20.27 -8.03 14.44
C ARG A 114 21.61 -8.25 13.74
N ASN A 115 21.89 -7.43 12.71
CA ASN A 115 23.02 -7.66 11.80
C ASN A 115 24.02 -6.51 11.75
N PHE A 116 23.60 -5.28 12.08
CA PHE A 116 24.43 -4.09 11.88
C PHE A 116 24.97 -3.46 13.17
N GLY A 117 24.76 -4.11 14.32
CA GLY A 117 25.40 -3.74 15.59
C GLY A 117 24.79 -2.55 16.32
N TYR A 118 23.63 -2.05 15.85
CA TYR A 118 22.88 -1.01 16.56
C TYR A 118 22.08 -1.61 17.72
N THR A 119 21.76 -0.80 18.72
CA THR A 119 20.74 -1.17 19.71
C THR A 119 19.35 -1.06 19.10
N GLN A 120 18.39 -1.79 19.67
CA GLN A 120 16.99 -1.67 19.26
C GLN A 120 16.47 -0.23 19.43
N THR A 121 16.88 0.45 20.52
CA THR A 121 16.50 1.85 20.78
C THR A 121 17.01 2.80 19.70
N GLU A 122 18.26 2.64 19.25
CA GLU A 122 18.82 3.44 18.16
C GLU A 122 18.06 3.19 16.85
N ALA A 123 17.80 1.93 16.52
CA ALA A 123 17.06 1.55 15.32
C ALA A 123 15.62 2.12 15.33
N THR A 124 14.93 2.04 16.46
CA THR A 124 13.59 2.62 16.63
C THR A 124 13.61 4.14 16.51
N THR A 125 14.56 4.81 17.16
CA THR A 125 14.71 6.27 17.09
C THR A 125 14.94 6.71 15.64
N TYR A 126 15.80 5.99 14.93
CA TYR A 126 16.10 6.25 13.53
C TYR A 126 14.87 6.06 12.63
N LEU A 127 14.20 4.91 12.73
CA LEU A 127 12.95 4.61 12.03
C LEU A 127 11.90 5.73 12.21
N GLN A 128 11.67 6.14 13.45
CA GLN A 128 10.66 7.16 13.76
C GLN A 128 11.04 8.54 13.20
N ALA A 129 12.31 8.91 13.29
CA ALA A 129 12.81 10.18 12.73
C ALA A 129 12.63 10.22 11.20
N GLU A 130 12.94 9.14 10.49
CA GLU A 130 12.82 9.09 9.04
C GLU A 130 11.36 9.04 8.58
N ILE A 131 10.46 8.37 9.32
CA ILE A 131 9.01 8.45 9.07
C ILE A 131 8.52 9.90 9.25
N ALA A 132 8.87 10.56 10.36
CA ALA A 132 8.47 11.94 10.61
C ALA A 132 8.99 12.90 9.53
N LYS A 133 10.25 12.74 9.10
CA LYS A 133 10.84 13.48 7.98
C LYS A 133 10.05 13.25 6.68
N THR A 134 9.69 12.00 6.40
CA THR A 134 8.93 11.65 5.19
C THR A 134 7.55 12.31 5.19
N ILE A 135 6.86 12.31 6.33
CA ILE A 135 5.55 12.94 6.50
C ILE A 135 5.63 14.44 6.21
N VAL A 136 6.59 15.15 6.81
CA VAL A 136 6.79 16.60 6.60
C VAL A 136 6.98 16.93 5.12
N ASN A 137 7.65 16.05 4.39
CA ASN A 137 7.99 16.25 2.99
C ASN A 137 6.96 15.67 2.01
N GLY A 138 5.91 14.99 2.50
CA GLY A 138 4.87 14.39 1.66
C GLY A 138 5.36 13.25 0.77
N GLY A 139 6.39 12.52 1.22
CA GLY A 139 6.99 11.41 0.46
C GLY A 139 6.50 10.03 0.91
N TRP A 140 7.25 9.00 0.52
CA TRP A 140 7.03 7.61 0.92
C TRP A 140 8.23 7.04 1.64
N PHE A 141 7.89 6.20 2.62
CA PHE A 141 8.81 5.51 3.49
C PHE A 141 8.62 4.01 3.33
N ARG A 142 9.70 3.24 3.31
CA ARG A 142 9.64 1.78 3.17
C ARG A 142 10.65 1.10 4.09
N ASP A 143 10.16 0.16 4.88
CA ASP A 143 11.00 -0.78 5.63
C ASP A 143 10.85 -2.20 5.06
N PHE A 144 11.80 -3.07 5.35
CA PHE A 144 11.78 -4.48 4.96
C PHE A 144 12.52 -5.36 5.96
N ALA A 145 11.89 -6.49 6.25
CA ALA A 145 12.48 -7.62 6.93
C ALA A 145 11.97 -8.91 6.28
N HIS A 146 12.72 -10.01 6.44
CA HIS A 146 12.24 -11.30 5.95
C HIS A 146 11.28 -11.92 6.96
N TYR A 147 10.19 -12.52 6.49
CA TYR A 147 9.22 -13.18 7.38
C TYR A 147 9.87 -14.28 8.25
N HIS A 148 10.85 -15.01 7.70
CA HIS A 148 11.54 -16.07 8.43
C HIS A 148 12.49 -15.54 9.50
N ASP A 149 12.93 -14.27 9.39
CA ASP A 149 13.70 -13.63 10.45
C ASP A 149 12.84 -13.42 11.71
N TYR A 150 11.56 -13.09 11.54
CA TYR A 150 10.63 -12.99 12.67
C TYR A 150 10.28 -14.38 13.23
N ARG A 151 9.88 -15.30 12.35
CA ARG A 151 9.34 -16.61 12.75
C ARG A 151 10.40 -17.57 13.29
N ASN A 152 11.54 -17.70 12.62
CA ASN A 152 12.50 -18.77 12.94
C ASN A 152 13.53 -18.34 13.97
N SER A 153 13.71 -17.02 14.18
CA SER A 153 14.68 -16.48 15.13
C SER A 153 14.04 -15.97 16.43
N GLY A 154 12.76 -16.26 16.66
CA GLY A 154 12.06 -15.92 17.91
C GLY A 154 11.79 -14.43 18.09
N TYR A 155 11.63 -13.67 16.99
CA TYR A 155 11.40 -12.22 17.01
C TYR A 155 9.94 -11.84 16.71
N MET A 156 8.97 -12.76 16.81
CA MET A 156 7.57 -12.44 16.50
C MET A 156 7.03 -11.25 17.30
N GLU A 157 7.41 -11.12 18.58
CA GLU A 157 7.10 -9.96 19.42
C GLU A 157 7.62 -8.62 18.83
N LYS A 158 8.75 -8.66 18.11
CA LYS A 158 9.37 -7.46 17.51
C LYS A 158 8.56 -6.92 16.35
N LEU A 159 7.71 -7.74 15.73
CA LEU A 159 6.82 -7.28 14.68
C LEU A 159 5.76 -6.30 15.24
N ASP A 160 5.22 -6.58 16.43
CA ASP A 160 4.30 -5.66 17.10
C ASP A 160 5.02 -4.37 17.51
N GLU A 161 6.20 -4.49 18.13
CA GLU A 161 7.02 -3.32 18.50
C GLU A 161 7.35 -2.41 17.29
N PHE A 162 7.63 -3.01 16.13
CA PHE A 162 7.81 -2.27 14.87
C PHE A 162 6.55 -1.49 14.47
N PHE A 163 5.39 -2.15 14.45
CA PHE A 163 4.13 -1.47 14.09
C PHE A 163 3.74 -0.38 15.09
N GLN A 164 4.00 -0.58 16.39
CA GLN A 164 3.82 0.44 17.41
C GLN A 164 4.76 1.63 17.20
N ALA A 165 6.03 1.39 16.86
CA ALA A 165 6.99 2.44 16.54
C ALA A 165 6.53 3.28 15.33
N CYS A 166 6.07 2.63 14.26
CA CYS A 166 5.48 3.30 13.10
C CYS A 166 4.26 4.14 13.47
N LYS A 167 3.29 3.57 14.19
CA LYS A 167 2.08 4.28 14.64
C LYS A 167 2.42 5.51 15.50
N SER A 168 3.40 5.36 16.40
CA SER A 168 3.89 6.46 17.21
C SER A 168 4.49 7.59 16.36
N ALA A 169 5.24 7.26 15.31
CA ALA A 169 5.79 8.25 14.37
C ALA A 169 4.73 8.88 13.46
N PHE A 170 3.66 8.16 13.12
CA PHE A 170 2.53 8.73 12.37
C PHE A 170 1.85 9.84 13.18
N GLY A 171 1.70 9.64 14.50
CA GLY A 171 1.01 10.59 15.37
C GLY A 171 -0.43 10.83 14.92
N SER A 172 -0.82 12.09 14.76
CA SER A 172 -2.13 12.48 14.23
C SER A 172 -2.16 12.67 12.71
N ASN A 173 -1.06 12.40 12.01
CA ASN A 173 -0.99 12.59 10.57
C ASN A 173 -1.79 11.51 9.83
N ASN A 174 -2.43 11.88 8.74
CA ASN A 174 -3.11 10.93 7.86
C ASN A 174 -2.09 10.24 6.96
N VAL A 175 -1.65 9.05 7.35
CA VAL A 175 -0.65 8.24 6.63
C VAL A 175 -1.34 7.07 5.94
N HIS A 176 -1.11 6.92 4.64
CA HIS A 176 -1.59 5.78 3.87
C HIS A 176 -0.56 4.65 3.87
N THR A 177 -0.87 3.52 4.50
CA THR A 177 -0.07 2.30 4.43
C THR A 177 -0.50 1.47 3.23
N CYS A 178 0.39 1.30 2.26
CA CYS A 178 0.12 0.58 1.03
C CYS A 178 1.29 -0.31 0.62
N SER A 179 1.03 -1.16 -0.36
CA SER A 179 2.08 -1.91 -1.03
C SER A 179 2.98 -1.01 -1.88
N ASN A 180 4.17 -1.50 -2.21
CA ASN A 180 5.09 -0.79 -3.10
C ASN A 180 4.51 -0.56 -4.50
N GLY A 181 3.66 -1.48 -4.98
CA GLY A 181 2.98 -1.35 -6.28
C GLY A 181 1.98 -0.21 -6.28
N GLU A 182 1.11 -0.15 -5.28
CA GLU A 182 0.13 0.95 -5.13
C GLU A 182 0.81 2.32 -5.02
N ALA A 183 1.92 2.41 -4.29
CA ALA A 183 2.71 3.63 -4.24
C ALA A 183 3.18 4.03 -5.65
N LEU A 184 3.87 3.13 -6.36
CA LEU A 184 4.37 3.38 -7.72
C LEU A 184 3.25 3.78 -8.68
N GLU A 185 2.13 3.05 -8.69
CA GLU A 185 0.95 3.38 -9.49
C GLU A 185 0.50 4.82 -9.23
N TYR A 186 0.49 5.27 -7.97
CA TYR A 186 0.06 6.62 -7.62
C TYR A 186 1.02 7.71 -8.09
N MET A 187 2.33 7.51 -7.95
CA MET A 187 3.32 8.45 -8.48
C MET A 187 3.18 8.61 -9.98
N TYR A 188 3.23 7.49 -10.72
CA TYR A 188 3.16 7.56 -12.18
C TYR A 188 1.82 8.16 -12.64
N LEU A 189 0.71 7.81 -11.99
CA LEU A 189 -0.59 8.40 -12.33
C LEU A 189 -0.64 9.90 -12.05
N ARG A 190 -0.15 10.33 -10.88
CA ARG A 190 -0.11 11.75 -10.50
C ARG A 190 0.83 12.55 -11.41
N ASP A 191 1.95 11.96 -11.83
CA ASP A 191 2.94 12.61 -12.69
C ASP A 191 2.45 12.68 -14.15
N ALA A 192 1.67 11.70 -14.62
CA ALA A 192 0.96 11.80 -15.90
C ALA A 192 -0.13 12.87 -15.88
N CYS A 193 -0.69 13.23 -14.73
CA CYS A 193 -1.76 14.22 -14.64
C CYS A 193 -1.21 15.65 -14.80
N ASN A 194 -1.29 16.20 -16.00
CA ASN A 194 -0.85 17.55 -16.32
C ASN A 194 -1.61 18.62 -15.53
N ARG A 195 -2.94 18.45 -15.43
CA ARG A 195 -3.82 19.40 -14.74
C ARG A 195 -5.16 18.79 -14.40
N VAL A 196 -5.80 19.38 -13.40
CA VAL A 196 -7.22 19.16 -13.10
C VAL A 196 -7.89 20.53 -13.04
N VAL A 197 -9.01 20.68 -13.74
CA VAL A 197 -9.84 21.88 -13.71
C VAL A 197 -11.26 21.54 -13.25
N ALA A 198 -11.94 22.50 -12.64
CA ALA A 198 -13.33 22.37 -12.23
C ALA A 198 -14.23 23.30 -13.06
N LYS A 199 -15.42 22.83 -13.41
CA LYS A 199 -16.47 23.62 -14.07
C LYS A 199 -17.80 23.43 -13.35
N ASP A 200 -18.45 24.52 -12.97
CA ASP A 200 -19.81 24.53 -12.43
C ASP A 200 -20.82 24.81 -13.56
N ASP A 201 -21.88 24.01 -13.67
CA ASP A 201 -23.00 24.23 -14.60
C ASP A 201 -24.23 24.88 -13.94
N GLY A 202 -24.14 25.23 -12.65
CA GLY A 202 -25.22 25.76 -11.83
C GLY A 202 -26.02 24.69 -11.07
N THR A 203 -25.78 23.40 -11.34
CA THR A 203 -26.40 22.26 -10.64
C THR A 203 -25.35 21.26 -10.16
N ASN A 204 -24.32 21.02 -10.97
CA ASN A 204 -23.27 20.05 -10.78
C ASN A 204 -21.91 20.71 -10.99
N VAL A 205 -20.89 20.16 -10.33
CA VAL A 205 -19.49 20.51 -10.59
C VAL A 205 -18.83 19.35 -11.32
N TYR A 206 -18.11 19.63 -12.40
CA TYR A 206 -17.35 18.65 -13.16
C TYR A 206 -15.87 18.87 -12.93
N LEU A 207 -15.17 17.82 -12.51
CA LEU A 207 -13.71 17.79 -12.53
C LEU A 207 -13.26 17.22 -13.87
N VAL A 208 -12.33 17.89 -14.53
CA VAL A 208 -11.74 17.45 -15.80
C VAL A 208 -10.24 17.32 -15.57
N ALA A 209 -9.75 16.09 -15.57
CA ALA A 209 -8.34 15.74 -15.42
C ALA A 209 -7.73 15.39 -16.78
N ASP A 210 -6.58 15.98 -17.06
CA ASP A 210 -5.86 15.89 -18.34
C ASP A 210 -4.56 15.11 -18.12
N PHE A 211 -4.46 13.93 -18.72
CA PHE A 211 -3.35 13.00 -18.55
C PHE A 211 -2.49 12.93 -19.81
N ASP A 212 -1.17 12.98 -19.62
CA ASP A 212 -0.19 12.66 -20.65
C ASP A 212 -0.04 11.14 -20.80
N THR A 213 -0.76 10.59 -21.78
CA THR A 213 -0.69 9.17 -22.14
C THR A 213 0.38 8.86 -23.19
N THR A 214 1.16 9.86 -23.60
CA THR A 214 2.28 9.69 -24.55
C THR A 214 3.59 9.30 -23.86
N THR A 215 3.53 9.12 -22.54
CA THR A 215 4.66 8.74 -21.70
C THR A 215 5.08 7.28 -21.91
N ASP A 216 6.39 7.01 -21.85
CA ASP A 216 6.99 5.67 -22.11
C ASP A 216 6.79 4.63 -20.98
N PHE A 217 5.88 4.87 -20.04
CA PHE A 217 5.62 3.95 -18.93
C PHE A 217 4.30 3.18 -19.10
N PRO A 218 4.22 1.94 -18.58
CA PRO A 218 3.10 1.03 -18.82
C PRO A 218 1.85 1.47 -18.04
N LEU A 219 1.08 2.40 -18.61
CA LEU A 219 -0.19 2.89 -18.06
C LEU A 219 -1.20 1.76 -17.81
N GLU A 220 -1.04 0.62 -18.49
CA GLU A 220 -1.79 -0.60 -18.25
C GLU A 220 -1.62 -1.18 -16.85
N GLN A 221 -0.56 -0.82 -16.14
CA GLN A 221 -0.29 -1.30 -14.78
C GLN A 221 -0.97 -0.46 -13.69
N ILE A 222 -1.58 0.67 -14.06
CA ILE A 222 -2.29 1.55 -13.12
C ILE A 222 -3.73 1.08 -12.95
N ASN A 223 -4.09 0.75 -11.72
CA ASN A 223 -5.41 0.27 -11.32
C ASN A 223 -6.05 1.14 -10.22
N ILE A 224 -5.31 2.08 -9.66
CA ILE A 224 -5.80 2.98 -8.61
C ILE A 224 -6.34 4.30 -9.20
N PRO A 225 -7.28 4.98 -8.51
CA PRO A 225 -7.74 6.30 -8.92
C PRO A 225 -6.74 7.40 -8.50
N LEU A 226 -6.77 8.52 -9.24
CA LEU A 226 -6.14 9.76 -8.80
C LEU A 226 -7.02 10.40 -7.71
N SER A 227 -6.42 10.86 -6.61
CA SER A 227 -7.16 11.58 -5.56
C SER A 227 -7.04 13.08 -5.78
N VAL A 228 -8.17 13.75 -6.03
CA VAL A 228 -8.22 15.20 -6.25
C VAL A 228 -8.88 15.87 -5.06
N LYS A 229 -8.14 16.78 -4.40
CA LYS A 229 -8.73 17.70 -3.43
C LYS A 229 -9.46 18.82 -4.15
N VAL A 230 -10.73 19.02 -3.84
CA VAL A 230 -11.56 20.11 -4.37
C VAL A 230 -12.11 20.97 -3.23
N ASP A 231 -12.21 22.28 -3.46
CA ASP A 231 -12.93 23.23 -2.63
C ASP A 231 -14.16 23.72 -3.42
N LEU A 232 -15.34 23.52 -2.86
CA LEU A 232 -16.61 23.82 -3.53
C LEU A 232 -17.19 25.19 -3.14
N THR A 233 -16.43 26.01 -2.42
CA THR A 233 -16.84 27.38 -2.05
C THR A 233 -17.14 28.22 -3.30
N GLY A 234 -18.30 28.89 -3.32
CA GLY A 234 -18.74 29.69 -4.47
C GLY A 234 -19.32 28.89 -5.63
N THR A 235 -19.54 27.59 -5.46
CA THR A 235 -20.19 26.73 -6.47
C THR A 235 -21.64 26.41 -6.11
N SER A 236 -22.39 25.84 -7.06
CA SER A 236 -23.73 25.28 -6.85
C SER A 236 -23.81 24.15 -5.82
N LEU A 237 -22.65 23.57 -5.44
CA LEU A 237 -22.50 22.52 -4.45
C LEU A 237 -21.96 23.00 -3.10
N GLU A 238 -21.84 24.32 -2.90
CA GLU A 238 -21.39 24.88 -1.62
C GLU A 238 -22.33 24.46 -0.47
N ASN A 239 -21.72 24.08 0.67
CA ASN A 239 -22.36 23.64 1.91
C ASN A 239 -23.27 22.40 1.74
N LYS A 240 -23.10 21.63 0.67
CA LYS A 240 -23.85 20.41 0.40
C LYS A 240 -22.97 19.18 0.57
N SER A 241 -23.59 18.09 1.01
CA SER A 241 -23.02 16.75 0.88
C SER A 241 -22.98 16.38 -0.60
N ILE A 242 -21.85 15.84 -1.05
CA ILE A 242 -21.67 15.45 -2.45
C ILE A 242 -21.33 13.98 -2.61
N THR A 243 -21.51 13.50 -3.82
CA THR A 243 -20.99 12.23 -4.29
C THR A 243 -20.38 12.40 -5.68
N SER A 244 -19.68 11.37 -6.16
CA SER A 244 -18.97 11.38 -7.44
C SER A 244 -19.47 10.26 -8.36
N SER A 245 -19.49 10.53 -9.66
CA SER A 245 -19.75 9.50 -10.68
C SER A 245 -18.68 8.39 -10.70
N ASP A 246 -17.48 8.68 -10.18
CA ASP A 246 -16.32 7.78 -10.18
C ASP A 246 -16.11 7.08 -8.82
N GLY A 247 -17.05 7.23 -7.88
CA GLY A 247 -17.04 6.48 -6.63
C GLY A 247 -17.25 7.32 -5.39
N LYS A 248 -16.87 6.77 -4.24
CA LYS A 248 -17.08 7.43 -2.96
C LYS A 248 -16.08 8.56 -2.71
N VAL A 249 -16.54 9.60 -2.03
CA VAL A 249 -15.74 10.78 -1.70
C VAL A 249 -15.39 10.81 -0.21
N ILE A 250 -14.37 11.58 0.15
CA ILE A 250 -13.99 11.85 1.55
C ILE A 250 -14.33 13.30 1.87
N ASN A 251 -15.08 13.53 2.94
CA ASN A 251 -15.39 14.86 3.44
C ASN A 251 -14.25 15.36 4.34
N LEU A 252 -13.65 16.50 4.01
CA LEU A 252 -12.62 17.15 4.83
C LEU A 252 -13.18 18.29 5.71
N GLY A 253 -14.47 18.60 5.58
CA GLY A 253 -15.11 19.77 6.17
C GLY A 253 -14.83 21.04 5.36
N SER A 254 -15.49 22.14 5.74
CA SER A 254 -15.28 23.47 5.14
C SER A 254 -15.37 23.49 3.61
N ASN A 255 -16.37 22.81 3.04
CA ASN A 255 -16.57 22.66 1.58
C ASN A 255 -15.44 21.93 0.83
N GLN A 256 -14.53 21.27 1.53
CA GLN A 256 -13.41 20.55 0.93
C GLN A 256 -13.65 19.04 0.91
N TRP A 257 -13.31 18.42 -0.21
CA TRP A 257 -13.53 17.00 -0.46
C TRP A 257 -12.33 16.37 -1.16
N ILE A 258 -12.07 15.09 -0.91
CA ILE A 258 -11.22 14.26 -1.79
C ILE A 258 -12.13 13.45 -2.71
N VAL A 259 -11.92 13.61 -4.01
CA VAL A 259 -12.69 12.96 -5.06
C VAL A 259 -11.79 12.00 -5.84
N PRO A 260 -12.20 10.74 -6.05
CA PRO A 260 -11.50 9.84 -6.94
C PRO A 260 -11.78 10.21 -8.41
N VAL A 261 -10.72 10.22 -9.21
CA VAL A 261 -10.78 10.25 -10.67
C VAL A 261 -10.27 8.91 -11.18
N ILE A 262 -11.17 8.09 -11.72
CA ILE A 262 -10.78 6.78 -12.26
C ILE A 262 -10.02 7.01 -13.57
N PHE A 263 -8.78 6.53 -13.61
CA PHE A 263 -7.98 6.56 -14.82
C PHE A 263 -8.47 5.49 -15.80
N ARG A 264 -8.92 5.93 -16.97
CA ARG A 264 -9.36 5.06 -18.06
C ARG A 264 -8.35 5.18 -19.19
N LYS A 265 -7.53 4.16 -19.35
CA LYS A 265 -6.37 4.11 -20.26
C LYS A 265 -6.67 4.54 -21.70
N SER A 266 -7.90 4.34 -22.18
CA SER A 266 -8.33 4.73 -23.52
C SER A 266 -8.61 6.24 -23.69
N LEU A 267 -8.52 7.04 -22.63
CA LEU A 267 -8.89 8.44 -22.62
C LEU A 267 -7.80 9.28 -21.94
N ASN A 268 -7.34 10.32 -22.63
CA ASN A 268 -6.42 11.30 -22.06
C ASN A 268 -7.16 12.28 -21.14
N ILE A 269 -8.45 12.48 -21.37
CA ILE A 269 -9.29 13.36 -20.56
C ILE A 269 -10.27 12.51 -19.75
N GLN A 270 -10.18 12.60 -18.43
CA GLN A 270 -11.14 12.00 -17.50
C GLN A 270 -12.06 13.10 -16.97
N THR A 271 -13.37 12.85 -17.00
CA THR A 271 -14.36 13.77 -16.46
C THR A 271 -15.12 13.08 -15.33
N VAL A 272 -15.18 13.73 -14.18
CA VAL A 272 -15.92 13.27 -13.01
C VAL A 272 -17.02 14.27 -12.71
N LYS A 273 -18.25 13.77 -12.56
CA LYS A 273 -19.40 14.59 -12.15
C LYS A 273 -19.56 14.52 -10.63
N LEU A 274 -19.61 15.69 -10.01
CA LEU A 274 -20.00 15.88 -8.61
C LEU A 274 -21.44 16.37 -8.57
N TYR A 275 -22.23 15.80 -7.66
CA TYR A 275 -23.62 16.18 -7.47
C TYR A 275 -24.05 15.98 -6.01
N GLU A 276 -25.08 16.73 -5.60
CA GLU A 276 -25.61 16.68 -4.25
C GLU A 276 -26.14 15.28 -3.92
N SER A 277 -25.62 14.70 -2.84
CA SER A 277 -26.07 13.42 -2.32
C SER A 277 -25.54 13.16 -0.91
N ASN A 278 -26.33 12.46 -0.10
CA ASN A 278 -25.90 11.96 1.22
C ASN A 278 -25.39 10.50 1.17
N ILE A 279 -25.39 9.88 -0.01
CA ILE A 279 -24.85 8.53 -0.23
C ILE A 279 -23.52 8.61 -0.97
N GLY A 280 -22.66 7.62 -0.75
CA GLY A 280 -21.35 7.56 -1.41
C GLY A 280 -20.28 8.44 -0.77
N ILE A 281 -20.35 8.64 0.55
CA ILE A 281 -19.30 9.29 1.34
C ILE A 281 -18.65 8.21 2.21
N TYR A 282 -17.32 8.19 2.26
CA TYR A 282 -16.60 7.28 3.15
C TYR A 282 -16.76 7.72 4.61
N ASN A 283 -17.00 6.75 5.51
CA ASN A 283 -16.77 6.94 6.92
C ASN A 283 -15.29 6.64 7.21
N THR A 284 -14.53 7.67 7.56
CA THR A 284 -13.08 7.54 7.84
C THR A 284 -12.80 7.13 9.28
N SER A 285 -13.79 7.20 10.17
CA SER A 285 -13.64 6.83 11.58
C SER A 285 -13.40 5.33 11.74
N GLN A 286 -12.56 4.97 12.71
CA GLN A 286 -12.37 3.57 13.09
C GLN A 286 -13.70 2.94 13.56
N PRO A 287 -14.01 1.70 13.15
CA PRO A 287 -15.19 0.99 13.66
C PRO A 287 -15.16 0.79 15.17
N ILE A 288 -16.30 0.94 15.83
CA ILE A 288 -16.45 0.61 17.24
C ILE A 288 -17.02 -0.81 17.33
N ILE A 289 -16.24 -1.73 17.91
CA ILE A 289 -16.62 -3.14 18.06
C ILE A 289 -17.39 -3.32 19.37
N THR A 290 -18.45 -4.12 19.32
CA THR A 290 -19.19 -4.62 20.48
C THR A 290 -19.38 -6.12 20.37
N THR A 291 -19.19 -6.84 21.47
CA THR A 291 -19.20 -8.31 21.50
C THR A 291 -20.18 -8.80 22.55
N SER A 292 -20.93 -9.86 22.23
CA SER A 292 -21.75 -10.59 23.21
C SER A 292 -21.66 -12.08 22.98
N LEU A 293 -21.57 -12.85 24.06
CA LEU A 293 -21.50 -14.31 24.03
C LEU A 293 -22.78 -14.90 24.62
N ASN A 294 -23.48 -15.71 23.84
CA ASN A 294 -24.63 -16.47 24.30
C ASN A 294 -24.40 -17.97 24.05
N GLY A 295 -24.14 -18.72 25.12
CA GLY A 295 -23.65 -20.10 25.02
C GLY A 295 -22.29 -20.11 24.33
N SER A 296 -22.18 -20.82 23.20
CA SER A 296 -20.99 -20.85 22.35
C SER A 296 -21.06 -19.90 21.16
N VAL A 297 -22.09 -19.06 21.03
CA VAL A 297 -22.23 -18.13 19.91
C VAL A 297 -21.75 -16.75 20.31
N LEU A 298 -20.61 -16.34 19.75
CA LEU A 298 -20.10 -14.99 19.82
C LEU A 298 -20.76 -14.15 18.71
N THR A 299 -21.50 -13.13 19.10
CA THR A 299 -22.00 -12.08 18.22
C THR A 299 -21.03 -10.90 18.28
N VAL A 300 -20.44 -10.55 17.14
CA VAL A 300 -19.62 -9.35 16.97
C VAL A 300 -20.42 -8.34 16.16
N SER A 301 -20.60 -7.13 16.68
CA SER A 301 -21.25 -6.03 15.98
C SER A 301 -20.35 -4.81 15.88
N ALA A 302 -20.49 -4.06 14.80
CA ALA A 302 -19.81 -2.78 14.58
C ALA A 302 -20.85 -1.67 14.40
N ASP A 303 -20.49 -0.44 14.76
CA ASP A 303 -21.30 0.76 14.55
C ASP A 303 -21.46 1.16 13.07
N GLN A 304 -20.67 0.54 12.19
CA GLN A 304 -20.68 0.73 10.74
C GLN A 304 -20.42 -0.59 10.00
N PRO A 305 -20.96 -0.77 8.77
CA PRO A 305 -20.74 -1.97 7.98
C PRO A 305 -19.24 -2.26 7.79
N SER A 306 -18.82 -3.46 8.22
CA SER A 306 -17.40 -3.84 8.26
C SER A 306 -17.22 -5.29 7.80
N LYS A 307 -16.05 -5.60 7.24
CA LYS A 307 -15.57 -6.98 7.10
C LYS A 307 -14.93 -7.42 8.42
N MET A 308 -14.89 -8.73 8.68
CA MET A 308 -14.39 -9.27 9.94
C MET A 308 -13.47 -10.48 9.74
N VAL A 309 -12.45 -10.60 10.59
CA VAL A 309 -11.64 -11.82 10.75
C VAL A 309 -11.62 -12.20 12.22
N VAL A 310 -11.79 -13.50 12.48
CA VAL A 310 -11.63 -14.09 13.81
C VAL A 310 -10.32 -14.84 13.84
N TYR A 311 -9.51 -14.55 14.85
CA TYR A 311 -8.31 -15.29 15.18
C TYR A 311 -8.52 -16.02 16.50
N GLU A 312 -7.88 -17.17 16.65
CA GLU A 312 -7.88 -17.91 17.90
C GLU A 312 -6.48 -18.36 18.28
N VAL A 313 -6.26 -18.51 19.58
CA VAL A 313 -5.08 -19.13 20.18
C VAL A 313 -5.53 -20.00 21.36
N ASP A 314 -4.71 -20.96 21.78
CA ASP A 314 -4.96 -21.66 23.06
C ASP A 314 -5.02 -20.66 24.21
N ALA A 315 -5.91 -20.89 25.19
CA ALA A 315 -6.09 -19.98 26.32
C ALA A 315 -4.75 -19.68 27.04
N GLY A 316 -4.44 -18.40 27.21
CA GLY A 316 -3.18 -17.91 27.77
C GLY A 316 -1.99 -17.92 26.79
N GLY A 317 -2.20 -18.28 25.52
CA GLY A 317 -1.21 -18.20 24.46
C GLY A 317 -0.90 -16.76 24.06
N PHE A 318 0.19 -16.57 23.33
CA PHE A 318 0.59 -15.24 22.88
C PHE A 318 -0.25 -14.77 21.68
N GLU A 319 -0.58 -13.48 21.64
CA GLU A 319 -1.35 -12.88 20.54
C GLU A 319 -0.70 -13.12 19.17
N TYR A 320 0.63 -13.09 19.09
CA TYR A 320 1.36 -13.32 17.84
C TYR A 320 1.35 -14.77 17.35
N ASP A 321 0.83 -15.71 18.16
CA ASP A 321 0.59 -17.11 17.77
C ASP A 321 -0.85 -17.33 17.27
N ALA A 322 -1.72 -16.32 17.35
CA ALA A 322 -3.10 -16.45 16.95
C ALA A 322 -3.25 -16.70 15.44
N LEU A 323 -4.08 -17.68 15.08
CA LEU A 323 -4.33 -18.09 13.70
C LEU A 323 -5.73 -17.67 13.24
N PRO A 324 -5.90 -17.24 11.98
CA PRO A 324 -7.22 -16.90 11.46
C PRO A 324 -8.08 -18.15 11.30
N VAL A 325 -9.26 -18.17 11.92
CA VAL A 325 -10.21 -19.30 11.90
C VAL A 325 -11.53 -18.99 11.21
N ALA A 326 -11.88 -17.71 11.06
CA ALA A 326 -13.02 -17.31 10.24
C ALA A 326 -12.76 -15.97 9.55
N ARG A 327 -13.35 -15.80 8.35
CA ARG A 327 -13.34 -14.55 7.59
C ARG A 327 -14.73 -14.27 7.05
N PHE A 328 -15.19 -13.03 7.25
CA PHE A 328 -16.46 -12.51 6.79
C PHE A 328 -16.17 -11.35 5.84
N ASN A 329 -16.22 -11.63 4.55
CA ASN A 329 -15.75 -10.71 3.51
C ASN A 329 -16.80 -9.69 3.04
N ASP A 330 -18.03 -9.78 3.56
CA ASP A 330 -19.09 -8.82 3.26
C ASP A 330 -19.11 -7.70 4.31
N PHE A 331 -19.38 -6.47 3.88
CA PHE A 331 -19.59 -5.36 4.79
C PHE A 331 -20.95 -5.50 5.49
N ARG A 332 -20.92 -5.86 6.78
CA ARG A 332 -22.13 -6.08 7.60
C ARG A 332 -21.98 -5.41 8.96
N LEU A 333 -23.11 -5.10 9.59
CA LEU A 333 -23.13 -4.52 10.95
C LEU A 333 -22.88 -5.58 12.03
N SER A 334 -23.15 -6.85 11.75
CA SER A 334 -23.05 -7.92 12.73
C SER A 334 -22.71 -9.25 12.08
N ASN A 335 -21.90 -10.06 12.77
CA ASN A 335 -21.52 -11.41 12.39
C ASN A 335 -21.54 -12.32 13.61
N ASN A 336 -21.87 -13.59 13.40
CA ASN A 336 -21.87 -14.61 14.45
C ASN A 336 -20.77 -15.63 14.18
N TYR A 337 -20.09 -16.06 15.24
CA TYR A 337 -19.09 -17.11 15.21
C TYR A 337 -19.30 -18.07 16.39
N THR A 338 -19.08 -19.36 16.17
CA THR A 338 -19.17 -20.35 17.25
C THR A 338 -17.79 -20.54 17.88
N VAL A 339 -17.65 -20.15 19.14
CA VAL A 339 -16.41 -20.30 19.90
C VAL A 339 -16.26 -21.72 20.44
N THR A 340 -15.02 -22.20 20.39
CA THR A 340 -14.51 -23.40 21.06
C THR A 340 -14.02 -23.07 22.46
N ALA A 341 -14.30 -23.93 23.43
CA ALA A 341 -13.80 -23.80 24.79
C ALA A 341 -12.27 -23.96 24.87
N GLY A 342 -11.63 -23.29 25.83
CA GLY A 342 -10.17 -23.36 26.03
C GLY A 342 -9.34 -22.56 25.03
N LYS A 343 -9.96 -21.56 24.39
CA LYS A 343 -9.33 -20.66 23.42
C LYS A 343 -9.54 -19.21 23.82
N ASP A 344 -8.56 -18.37 23.50
CA ASP A 344 -8.70 -16.91 23.48
C ASP A 344 -8.94 -16.44 22.05
N TYR A 345 -9.76 -15.40 21.89
CA TYR A 345 -10.15 -14.91 20.56
C TYR A 345 -9.75 -13.46 20.35
N TYR A 346 -9.38 -13.18 19.11
CA TYR A 346 -9.11 -11.84 18.65
C TYR A 346 -9.90 -11.53 17.40
N ILE A 347 -10.50 -10.34 17.38
CA ILE A 347 -11.38 -9.91 16.30
C ILE A 347 -10.76 -8.71 15.62
N GLY A 348 -10.49 -8.83 14.32
CA GLY A 348 -10.16 -7.71 13.46
C GLY A 348 -11.37 -7.32 12.62
N VAL A 349 -11.71 -6.03 12.59
CA VAL A 349 -12.72 -5.48 11.68
C VAL A 349 -12.11 -4.37 10.82
N ILE A 350 -12.61 -4.23 9.59
CA ILE A 350 -12.20 -3.18 8.66
C ILE A 350 -13.42 -2.60 7.94
N ASN A 351 -13.55 -1.27 7.92
CA ASN A 351 -14.61 -0.60 7.17
C ASN A 351 -14.23 -0.41 5.70
N GLU A 352 -15.14 0.17 4.92
CA GLU A 352 -14.95 0.34 3.48
C GLU A 352 -13.86 1.36 3.12
N TYR A 353 -13.55 2.30 4.01
CA TYR A 353 -12.41 3.22 3.85
C TYR A 353 -11.06 2.53 4.10
N GLY A 354 -11.06 1.42 4.83
CA GLY A 354 -9.83 0.71 5.24
C GLY A 354 -9.40 1.02 6.67
N SER A 355 -10.19 1.76 7.45
CA SER A 355 -9.95 1.95 8.88
C SER A 355 -10.25 0.67 9.63
N MET A 356 -9.29 0.25 10.46
CA MET A 356 -9.34 -1.02 11.19
C MET A 356 -9.51 -0.81 12.69
N SER A 357 -10.18 -1.78 13.32
CA SER A 357 -10.26 -1.92 14.77
C SER A 357 -10.01 -3.35 15.19
N PHE A 358 -9.52 -3.52 16.41
CA PHE A 358 -9.16 -4.82 16.97
C PHE A 358 -9.70 -4.96 18.40
N GLN A 359 -10.14 -6.16 18.76
CA GLN A 359 -10.61 -6.47 20.11
C GLN A 359 -10.23 -7.89 20.51
N SER A 360 -9.66 -8.04 21.70
CA SER A 360 -9.48 -9.33 22.40
C SER A 360 -10.72 -9.69 23.21
N ILE A 361 -11.08 -10.98 23.27
CA ILE A 361 -12.27 -11.50 23.96
C ILE A 361 -11.89 -12.59 24.94
#